data_AF-A0A950M8Y7-F1
#
_entry.id   AF-A0A950M8Y7-F1
#
_cell.length_a   1.000
_cell.length_b   1.000
_cell.length_c   1.000
_cell.angle_alpha   90.00
_cell.angle_beta   90.00
_cell.angle_gamma   90.00
#
_symmetry.space_group_name_H-M   'P 1'
#
loop_
_entity.id
_entity.type
_entity.pdbx_description
1 polymer ?
#
loop_
_entity_poly.entity_id
_entity_poly.type
_entity_poly.pdbx_seq_one_letter_code
_entity_poly.pdbx_strand_id
1 'polypeptide(L)'
;MKSIAHALLACCALIGATIGAAPAPIPALPPATYPVAATTRDGSHDFDFEHGTWRTHYRLLKKRLAGSHAWYDCYGTSVVRPFWGGSGNLEDGDLKCPNRYIGGMTIRTYSARTHQWTIWWGTRALMLAPPQQVGHYDANGVGEFLSYDNWEGKPIITRFRWTHPNGRPHFEQAFSIDHGKKWETNWTTDYTRVAPSTKGVWNTVAAHDGHDGFDFLFGTWKTHYMRLRKALVGSHDWYACDGTAVVRPFWGGSGNLEDGDLRCPSSSQYIRGVTLRLYDPTTRRWALYWGTQKNGLALGSPQVGTFGANGVGDFVAPDTWGGKPILVRYRWAQRNGNPHYEQAFSADHGKTWETNWTTDYTRVGPSTSSG
;
A
#
# COMPACT_ATOMS: atom_id res chain seq x y z
N MET A 1 -0.66 -10.68 39.27
CA MET A 1 -1.18 -9.67 38.32
C MET A 1 -0.24 -9.63 37.12
N LYS A 2 -0.47 -10.49 36.12
CA LYS A 2 0.39 -10.68 34.94
C LYS A 2 -0.36 -10.18 33.71
N SER A 3 0.30 -9.29 32.97
CA SER A 3 -0.18 -8.60 31.77
C SER A 3 -0.43 -9.58 30.62
N ILE A 4 -1.63 -9.51 30.04
CA ILE A 4 -2.03 -10.23 28.82
C ILE A 4 -1.66 -9.33 27.63
N ALA A 5 -0.41 -9.47 27.17
CA ALA A 5 0.14 -8.72 26.03
C ALA A 5 0.70 -9.63 24.91
N HIS A 6 0.24 -10.89 24.82
CA HIS A 6 0.71 -11.86 23.82
C HIS A 6 -0.41 -12.25 22.83
N ALA A 7 -0.74 -11.35 21.90
CA ALA A 7 -1.59 -11.72 20.76
C ALA A 7 -1.29 -10.95 19.46
N LEU A 8 -0.24 -10.12 19.40
CA LEU A 8 0.19 -9.44 18.17
C LEU A 8 1.66 -9.07 18.29
N LEU A 9 2.55 -10.06 18.20
CA LEU A 9 3.96 -9.85 17.86
C LEU A 9 4.54 -11.22 17.48
N ALA A 10 4.57 -11.54 16.19
CA ALA A 10 5.33 -12.68 15.69
C ALA A 10 5.56 -12.53 14.18
N CYS A 11 6.45 -11.62 13.78
CA CYS A 11 7.16 -11.73 12.51
C CYS A 11 8.44 -10.89 12.58
N CYS A 12 9.47 -11.45 13.25
CA CYS A 12 10.88 -11.08 13.09
C CYS A 12 11.71 -12.18 13.77
N ALA A 13 12.15 -13.17 12.99
CA ALA A 13 13.16 -14.10 13.46
C ALA A 13 14.53 -13.41 13.36
N LEU A 14 15.11 -13.06 14.51
CA LEU A 14 16.54 -12.79 14.66
C LEU A 14 17.29 -14.13 14.61
N ILE A 15 18.19 -14.29 13.63
CA ILE A 15 19.13 -15.42 13.61
C ILE A 15 20.38 -14.98 14.37
N GLY A 16 20.52 -15.45 15.61
CA GLY A 16 21.80 -15.52 16.31
C GLY A 16 22.42 -16.90 16.07
N ALA A 17 23.55 -16.96 15.38
CA ALA A 17 24.29 -18.20 15.16
C ALA A 17 25.07 -18.58 16.43
N THR A 18 24.69 -19.70 17.05
CA THR A 18 25.60 -20.50 17.87
C THR A 18 25.96 -21.75 17.06
N ILE A 19 27.24 -22.12 17.08
CA ILE A 19 27.80 -23.22 16.29
C ILE A 19 27.39 -24.54 16.95
N GLY A 20 26.55 -25.33 16.27
CA GLY A 20 26.20 -26.69 16.70
C GLY A 20 25.26 -27.39 15.71
N ALA A 21 25.72 -28.50 15.13
CA ALA A 21 25.04 -29.53 14.33
C ALA A 21 24.01 -29.08 13.25
N ALA A 22 24.27 -29.45 11.99
CA ALA A 22 23.39 -29.15 10.86
C ALA A 22 21.96 -29.71 11.08
N PRO A 23 20.91 -28.86 11.10
CA PRO A 23 19.55 -29.34 11.18
C PRO A 23 19.13 -29.97 9.85
N ALA A 24 18.24 -30.95 9.92
CA ALA A 24 17.57 -31.52 8.75
C ALA A 24 16.96 -30.40 7.88
N PRO A 25 16.91 -30.55 6.55
CA PRO A 25 16.37 -29.51 5.67
C PRO A 25 14.93 -29.19 6.08
N ILE A 26 14.74 -27.95 6.56
CA ILE A 26 13.42 -27.38 6.81
C ILE A 26 12.67 -27.44 5.47
N PRO A 27 11.45 -28.01 5.40
CA PRO A 27 10.68 -27.95 4.17
C PRO A 27 10.56 -26.50 3.74
N ALA A 28 10.92 -26.21 2.49
CA ALA A 28 10.86 -24.86 1.95
C ALA A 28 9.45 -24.29 2.21
N LEU A 29 9.38 -23.10 2.82
CA LEU A 29 8.13 -22.39 3.00
C LEU A 29 7.44 -22.29 1.61
N PRO A 30 6.13 -22.53 1.52
CA PRO A 30 5.41 -22.30 0.27
C PRO A 30 5.67 -20.85 -0.20
N PRO A 31 5.63 -20.59 -1.52
CA PRO A 31 5.82 -19.24 -2.03
C PRO A 31 4.91 -18.27 -1.27
N ALA A 32 5.41 -17.07 -0.95
CA ALA A 32 4.67 -16.05 -0.21
C ALA A 32 3.32 -15.70 -0.88
N THR A 33 3.17 -16.01 -2.17
CA THR A 33 1.97 -15.81 -2.96
C THR A 33 1.18 -17.10 -3.13
N TYR A 34 -0.10 -17.06 -2.79
CA TYR A 34 -1.03 -18.14 -3.12
C TYR A 34 -1.27 -18.17 -4.65
N PRO A 35 -1.15 -19.33 -5.32
CA PRO A 35 -1.37 -19.42 -6.75
C PRO A 35 -2.87 -19.32 -7.05
N VAL A 36 -3.32 -18.14 -7.48
CA VAL A 36 -4.66 -17.95 -8.04
C VAL A 36 -4.55 -17.98 -9.56
N ALA A 37 -5.43 -18.73 -10.22
CA ALA A 37 -5.49 -18.75 -11.68
C ALA A 37 -5.92 -17.38 -12.23
N ALA A 38 -5.33 -16.99 -13.35
CA ALA A 38 -5.81 -15.83 -14.10
C ALA A 38 -7.22 -16.10 -14.63
N THR A 39 -8.00 -15.03 -14.78
CA THR A 39 -9.34 -15.08 -15.38
C THR A 39 -9.40 -14.25 -16.66
N THR A 40 -10.38 -14.51 -17.51
CA THR A 40 -10.62 -13.74 -18.75
C THR A 40 -11.60 -12.59 -18.55
N ARG A 41 -12.35 -12.57 -17.45
CA ARG A 41 -13.29 -11.49 -17.13
C ARG A 41 -12.50 -10.24 -16.73
N ASP A 42 -12.84 -9.10 -17.32
CA ASP A 42 -12.35 -7.83 -16.80
C ASP A 42 -13.06 -7.48 -15.49
N GLY A 43 -12.32 -7.60 -14.38
CA GLY A 43 -12.77 -7.29 -13.03
C GLY A 43 -12.28 -5.96 -12.50
N SER A 44 -11.80 -5.05 -13.36
CA SER A 44 -11.18 -3.78 -12.96
C SER A 44 -12.08 -2.86 -12.13
N HIS A 45 -13.40 -3.09 -12.10
CA HIS A 45 -14.39 -2.31 -11.35
C HIS A 45 -15.08 -3.09 -10.23
N ASP A 46 -14.58 -4.29 -9.89
CA ASP A 46 -15.27 -5.16 -8.94
C ASP A 46 -15.45 -4.55 -7.55
N PHE A 47 -14.56 -3.66 -7.12
CA PHE A 47 -14.62 -3.00 -5.81
C PHE A 47 -15.39 -1.66 -5.81
N ASP A 48 -15.99 -1.25 -6.93
CA ASP A 48 -16.65 0.06 -7.02
C ASP A 48 -17.77 0.25 -5.99
N PHE A 49 -18.41 -0.85 -5.58
CA PHE A 49 -19.47 -0.83 -4.57
C PHE A 49 -18.98 -0.35 -3.18
N GLU A 50 -17.67 -0.44 -2.88
CA GLU A 50 -17.08 0.01 -1.62
C GLU A 50 -16.75 1.50 -1.60
N HIS A 51 -16.77 2.21 -2.73
CA HIS A 51 -16.37 3.61 -2.77
C HIS A 51 -17.27 4.50 -1.87
N GLY A 52 -16.63 5.36 -1.07
CA GLY A 52 -17.30 6.31 -0.18
C GLY A 52 -16.96 6.14 1.31
N THR A 53 -17.84 6.67 2.16
CA THR A 53 -17.68 6.64 3.62
C THR A 53 -18.72 5.73 4.26
N TRP A 54 -18.25 4.91 5.21
CA TRP A 54 -19.03 3.86 5.84
C TRP A 54 -18.82 3.87 7.34
N ARG A 55 -19.88 3.56 8.10
CA ARG A 55 -19.73 2.99 9.45
C ARG A 55 -19.55 1.50 9.32
N THR A 56 -18.63 0.95 10.08
CA THR A 56 -18.27 -0.46 10.04
C THR A 56 -18.59 -1.12 11.38
N HIS A 57 -19.22 -2.29 11.33
CA HIS A 57 -19.40 -3.18 12.47
C HIS A 57 -18.56 -4.43 12.21
N TYR A 58 -17.56 -4.63 13.04
CA TYR A 58 -16.65 -5.76 12.97
C TYR A 58 -17.02 -6.76 14.05
N ARG A 59 -16.97 -8.04 13.69
CA ARG A 59 -16.92 -9.14 14.66
C ARG A 59 -15.60 -9.85 14.49
N LEU A 60 -14.77 -9.87 15.54
CA LEU A 60 -13.47 -10.54 15.55
C LEU A 60 -13.46 -11.70 16.53
N LEU A 61 -13.06 -12.88 16.09
CA LEU A 61 -13.03 -14.06 16.96
C LEU A 61 -11.96 -13.89 18.04
N LYS A 62 -12.33 -14.11 19.32
CA LYS A 62 -11.43 -13.86 20.46
C LYS A 62 -10.25 -14.83 20.48
N LYS A 63 -10.45 -16.07 20.03
CA LYS A 63 -9.43 -17.11 19.90
C LYS A 63 -9.63 -17.87 18.60
N ARG A 64 -8.63 -17.86 17.72
CA ARG A 64 -8.67 -18.53 16.43
C ARG A 64 -8.13 -19.96 16.53
N LEU A 65 -8.65 -20.86 15.71
CA LEU A 65 -8.27 -22.27 15.60
C LEU A 65 -8.34 -23.02 16.93
N ALA A 66 -9.29 -22.62 17.78
CA ALA A 66 -9.48 -23.15 19.13
C ALA A 66 -10.93 -23.61 19.38
N GLY A 67 -11.76 -23.70 18.34
CA GLY A 67 -13.19 -24.01 18.46
C GLY A 67 -13.96 -22.92 19.22
N SER A 68 -13.49 -21.68 19.17
CA SER A 68 -14.14 -20.58 19.88
C SER A 68 -15.40 -20.10 19.14
N HIS A 69 -16.40 -19.68 19.90
CA HIS A 69 -17.57 -18.96 19.41
C HIS A 69 -17.73 -17.59 20.06
N ALA A 70 -16.70 -17.13 20.79
CA ALA A 70 -16.70 -15.85 21.46
C ALA A 70 -16.11 -14.78 20.53
N TRP A 71 -16.86 -13.69 20.34
CA TRP A 71 -16.50 -12.60 19.44
C TRP A 71 -16.29 -11.29 20.22
N TYR A 72 -15.37 -10.47 19.75
CA TYR A 72 -15.38 -9.04 20.04
C TYR A 72 -16.34 -8.36 19.06
N ASP A 73 -17.19 -7.50 19.58
CA ASP A 73 -17.95 -6.53 18.80
C ASP A 73 -17.17 -5.21 18.77
N CYS A 74 -16.84 -4.76 17.57
CA CYS A 74 -16.03 -3.57 17.36
C CYS A 74 -16.70 -2.68 16.32
N TYR A 75 -16.44 -1.39 16.38
CA TYR A 75 -17.04 -0.40 15.48
C TYR A 75 -16.00 0.55 14.94
N GLY A 76 -16.26 1.09 13.76
CA GLY A 76 -15.39 2.08 13.17
C GLY A 76 -16.02 2.83 12.00
N THR A 77 -15.13 3.39 11.21
CA THR A 77 -15.40 4.16 10.01
C THR A 77 -14.39 3.75 8.96
N SER A 78 -14.85 3.53 7.74
CA SER A 78 -13.98 3.31 6.58
C SER A 78 -14.25 4.40 5.54
N VAL A 79 -13.18 4.97 4.99
CA VAL A 79 -13.24 5.87 3.83
C VAL A 79 -12.47 5.25 2.69
N VAL A 80 -13.17 4.84 1.65
CA VAL A 80 -12.60 4.18 0.46
C VAL A 80 -12.57 5.16 -0.69
N ARG A 81 -11.37 5.44 -1.20
CA ARG A 81 -11.12 6.40 -2.28
C ARG A 81 -10.55 5.67 -3.50
N PRO A 82 -11.21 5.73 -4.67
CA PRO A 82 -10.64 5.17 -5.89
C PRO A 82 -9.44 5.98 -6.40
N PHE A 83 -8.59 5.29 -7.14
CA PHE A 83 -7.55 5.85 -8.01
C PHE A 83 -7.51 5.05 -9.32
N TRP A 84 -6.76 5.53 -10.32
CA TRP A 84 -6.71 4.93 -11.67
C TRP A 84 -8.09 4.67 -12.31
N GLY A 85 -9.08 5.49 -11.96
CA GLY A 85 -10.45 5.36 -12.47
C GLY A 85 -11.22 4.13 -11.98
N GLY A 86 -10.89 3.57 -10.80
CA GLY A 86 -11.63 2.45 -10.18
C GLY A 86 -10.80 1.17 -10.07
N SER A 87 -9.86 0.97 -10.99
CA SER A 87 -8.91 -0.17 -10.99
C SER A 87 -7.87 -0.18 -9.85
N GLY A 88 -8.01 0.73 -8.89
CA GLY A 88 -7.36 0.69 -7.60
C GLY A 88 -8.15 1.52 -6.58
N ASN A 89 -8.05 1.17 -5.30
CA ASN A 89 -8.64 1.96 -4.22
C ASN A 89 -7.81 1.89 -2.93
N LEU A 90 -7.90 2.95 -2.15
CA LEU A 90 -7.33 3.07 -0.82
C LEU A 90 -8.46 3.26 0.20
N GLU A 91 -8.56 2.33 1.13
CA GLU A 91 -9.34 2.44 2.35
C GLU A 91 -8.45 2.98 3.47
N ASP A 92 -8.88 4.06 4.13
CA ASP A 92 -8.39 4.50 5.44
C ASP A 92 -9.54 4.34 6.43
N GLY A 93 -9.30 3.64 7.54
CA GLY A 93 -10.32 3.39 8.53
C GLY A 93 -9.81 3.12 9.93
N ASP A 94 -10.76 2.93 10.84
CA ASP A 94 -10.50 2.55 12.21
C ASP A 94 -11.34 1.37 12.67
N LEU A 95 -10.90 0.76 13.76
CA LEU A 95 -11.58 -0.33 14.42
C LEU A 95 -11.39 -0.17 15.93
N LYS A 96 -12.51 0.06 16.64
CA LYS A 96 -12.55 0.20 18.10
C LYS A 96 -13.31 -0.98 18.71
N CYS A 97 -12.59 -1.83 19.43
CA CYS A 97 -13.12 -2.90 20.27
C CYS A 97 -13.11 -2.46 21.76
N PRO A 98 -13.73 -3.21 22.70
CA PRO A 98 -13.81 -2.82 24.11
C PRO A 98 -12.48 -2.41 24.76
N ASN A 99 -11.37 -3.06 24.41
CA ASN A 99 -10.04 -2.81 24.98
C ASN A 99 -8.97 -2.51 23.93
N ARG A 100 -9.37 -2.11 22.72
CA ARG A 100 -8.43 -1.97 21.61
C ARG A 100 -8.92 -0.95 20.60
N TYR A 101 -7.97 -0.21 20.06
CA TYR A 101 -8.16 0.63 18.89
C TYR A 101 -7.13 0.22 17.85
N ILE A 102 -7.52 0.10 16.58
CA ILE A 102 -6.62 -0.07 15.43
C ILE A 102 -6.95 0.99 14.38
N GLY A 103 -5.96 1.76 13.95
CA GLY A 103 -6.03 2.56 12.71
C GLY A 103 -5.44 1.73 11.58
N GLY A 104 -6.25 1.46 10.56
CA GLY A 104 -5.92 0.57 9.46
C GLY A 104 -6.00 1.27 8.11
N MET A 105 -5.33 0.68 7.14
CA MET A 105 -5.50 0.99 5.73
C MET A 105 -5.54 -0.30 4.93
N THR A 106 -6.25 -0.26 3.82
CA THR A 106 -6.23 -1.33 2.83
C THR A 106 -6.01 -0.69 1.48
N ILE A 107 -4.98 -1.10 0.74
CA ILE A 107 -4.79 -0.72 -0.66
C ILE A 107 -5.08 -1.93 -1.56
N ARG A 108 -5.95 -1.72 -2.54
CA ARG A 108 -6.36 -2.71 -3.53
C ARG A 108 -5.88 -2.23 -4.89
N THR A 109 -5.19 -3.10 -5.64
CA THR A 109 -4.77 -2.81 -7.02
C THR A 109 -5.16 -3.95 -7.94
N TYR A 110 -5.75 -3.62 -9.08
CA TYR A 110 -6.03 -4.57 -10.14
C TYR A 110 -4.86 -4.65 -11.13
N SER A 111 -4.53 -5.86 -11.55
CA SER A 111 -3.53 -6.13 -12.59
C SER A 111 -4.24 -6.48 -13.89
N ALA A 112 -4.16 -5.58 -14.87
CA ALA A 112 -4.67 -5.83 -16.23
C ALA A 112 -3.95 -6.98 -16.95
N ARG A 113 -2.79 -7.43 -16.44
CA ARG A 113 -2.05 -8.57 -16.99
C ARG A 113 -2.64 -9.92 -16.55
N THR A 114 -3.08 -10.00 -15.30
CA THR A 114 -3.52 -11.26 -14.67
C THR A 114 -5.02 -11.29 -14.40
N HIS A 115 -5.72 -10.17 -14.59
CA HIS A 115 -7.14 -9.97 -14.24
C HIS A 115 -7.44 -10.29 -12.76
N GLN A 116 -6.48 -9.97 -11.88
CA GLN A 116 -6.57 -10.23 -10.45
C GLN A 116 -6.41 -8.95 -9.67
N TRP A 117 -7.06 -8.91 -8.51
CA TRP A 117 -6.78 -7.92 -7.49
C TRP A 117 -5.73 -8.44 -6.53
N THR A 118 -4.89 -7.52 -6.07
CA THR A 118 -4.03 -7.70 -4.91
C THR A 118 -4.50 -6.76 -3.81
N ILE A 119 -4.67 -7.28 -2.60
CA ILE A 119 -5.11 -6.55 -1.43
C ILE A 119 -3.98 -6.57 -0.40
N TRP A 120 -3.55 -5.38 0.01
CA TRP A 120 -2.59 -5.18 1.08
C TRP A 120 -3.25 -4.46 2.24
N TRP A 121 -3.03 -4.96 3.44
CA TRP A 121 -3.47 -4.32 4.68
C TRP A 121 -2.29 -3.70 5.42
N GLY A 122 -2.54 -2.65 6.17
CA GLY A 122 -1.51 -1.95 6.92
C GLY A 122 -2.02 -1.18 8.13
N THR A 123 -1.08 -0.83 9.01
CA THR A 123 -1.30 0.08 10.16
C THR A 123 -0.10 1.01 10.29
N ARG A 124 -0.20 2.12 11.01
CA ARG A 124 0.97 3.01 11.25
C ARG A 124 2.15 2.27 11.91
N ALA A 125 1.86 1.28 12.74
CA ALA A 125 2.90 0.50 13.43
C ALA A 125 3.56 -0.55 12.53
N LEU A 126 2.79 -1.14 11.61
CA LEU A 126 3.27 -2.24 10.75
C LEU A 126 3.60 -1.79 9.32
N MET A 127 3.31 -0.54 8.98
CA MET A 127 3.23 -0.07 7.59
C MET A 127 2.36 -1.02 6.78
N LEU A 128 2.84 -1.57 5.66
CA LEU A 128 2.16 -2.65 4.93
C LEU A 128 2.59 -4.00 5.49
N ALA A 129 1.61 -4.79 5.93
CA ALA A 129 1.82 -6.12 6.48
C ALA A 129 1.67 -7.19 5.38
N PRO A 130 2.71 -8.01 5.10
CA PRO A 130 2.53 -9.23 4.33
C PRO A 130 1.81 -10.31 5.16
N PRO A 131 1.24 -11.35 4.51
CA PRO A 131 1.16 -11.54 3.06
C PRO A 131 0.00 -10.77 2.42
N GLN A 132 0.16 -10.43 1.14
CA GLN A 132 -0.95 -9.93 0.32
C GLN A 132 -1.98 -11.01 0.05
N GLN A 133 -3.23 -10.59 -0.11
CA GLN A 133 -4.29 -11.46 -0.64
C GLN A 133 -4.39 -11.24 -2.15
N VAL A 134 -4.44 -12.33 -2.91
CA VAL A 134 -4.60 -12.28 -4.37
C VAL A 134 -5.88 -13.03 -4.75
N GLY A 135 -6.63 -12.52 -5.71
CA GLY A 135 -7.95 -13.08 -6.02
C GLY A 135 -8.71 -12.32 -7.10
N HIS A 136 -9.97 -12.68 -7.29
CA HIS A 136 -10.89 -12.05 -8.23
C HIS A 136 -12.34 -12.29 -7.81
N TYR A 137 -13.28 -11.57 -8.43
CA TYR A 137 -14.70 -11.84 -8.30
C TYR A 137 -15.19 -12.83 -9.37
N ASP A 138 -16.05 -13.74 -8.94
CA ASP A 138 -16.77 -14.66 -9.82
C ASP A 138 -17.94 -13.96 -10.55
N ALA A 139 -18.66 -14.72 -11.39
CA ALA A 139 -19.81 -14.21 -12.15
C ALA A 139 -21.03 -13.86 -11.27
N ASN A 140 -21.06 -14.29 -10.01
CA ASN A 140 -22.14 -14.01 -9.06
C ASN A 140 -21.85 -12.79 -8.17
N GLY A 141 -20.72 -12.10 -8.40
CA GLY A 141 -20.30 -10.96 -7.58
C GLY A 141 -19.71 -11.36 -6.23
N VAL A 142 -19.21 -12.60 -6.09
CA VAL A 142 -18.49 -13.06 -4.90
C VAL A 142 -17.00 -12.96 -5.15
N GLY A 143 -16.32 -12.10 -4.37
CA GLY A 143 -14.88 -11.97 -4.38
C GLY A 143 -14.24 -13.01 -3.45
N GLU A 144 -13.26 -13.75 -3.94
CA GLU A 144 -12.42 -14.63 -3.12
C GLU A 144 -10.94 -14.31 -3.34
N PHE A 145 -10.22 -14.07 -2.25
CA PHE A 145 -8.79 -13.73 -2.24
C PHE A 145 -8.07 -14.58 -1.22
N LEU A 146 -6.90 -15.10 -1.58
CA LEU A 146 -6.18 -16.10 -0.82
C LEU A 146 -4.73 -15.67 -0.58
N SER A 147 -4.19 -16.09 0.56
CA SER A 147 -2.77 -16.02 0.88
C SER A 147 -2.32 -17.24 1.69
N TYR A 148 -1.03 -17.57 1.60
CA TYR A 148 -0.38 -18.42 2.59
C TYR A 148 0.14 -17.54 3.72
N ASP A 149 -0.15 -17.94 4.96
CA ASP A 149 0.23 -17.18 6.15
C ASP A 149 0.61 -18.13 7.30
N ASN A 150 0.99 -17.56 8.43
CA ASN A 150 1.31 -18.28 9.66
C ASN A 150 0.51 -17.72 10.84
N TRP A 151 -0.13 -18.60 11.60
CA TRP A 151 -0.82 -18.26 12.84
C TRP A 151 -0.21 -19.03 14.01
N GLU A 152 0.44 -18.31 14.93
CA GLU A 152 1.08 -18.88 16.14
C GLU A 152 2.03 -20.06 15.82
N GLY A 153 2.85 -19.89 14.77
CA GLY A 153 3.80 -20.92 14.30
C GLY A 153 3.18 -21.93 13.34
N LYS A 154 1.86 -21.97 13.16
CA LYS A 154 1.18 -22.93 12.29
C LYS A 154 0.94 -22.33 10.90
N PRO A 155 1.35 -23.00 9.81
CA PRO A 155 0.96 -22.61 8.46
C PRO A 155 -0.56 -22.63 8.31
N ILE A 156 -1.11 -21.59 7.70
CA ILE A 156 -2.53 -21.45 7.39
C ILE A 156 -2.70 -20.96 5.95
N ILE A 157 -3.89 -21.20 5.39
CA ILE A 157 -4.40 -20.40 4.28
C ILE A 157 -5.36 -19.37 4.87
N THR A 158 -5.13 -18.12 4.55
CA THR A 158 -6.07 -17.03 4.84
C THR A 158 -6.93 -16.81 3.61
N ARG A 159 -8.24 -16.70 3.81
CA ARG A 159 -9.20 -16.31 2.78
C ARG A 159 -9.91 -15.04 3.16
N PHE A 160 -9.92 -14.09 2.24
CA PHE A 160 -10.82 -12.94 2.25
C PHE A 160 -11.97 -13.24 1.29
N ARG A 161 -13.20 -13.05 1.77
CA ARG A 161 -14.41 -13.19 0.96
C ARG A 161 -15.18 -11.89 1.01
N TRP A 162 -15.53 -11.37 -0.15
CA TRP A 162 -16.33 -10.17 -0.30
C TRP A 162 -17.64 -10.48 -0.99
N THR A 163 -18.73 -9.99 -0.43
CA THR A 163 -20.06 -10.00 -1.03
C THR A 163 -20.71 -8.64 -0.86
N HIS A 164 -21.82 -8.39 -1.56
CA HIS A 164 -22.54 -7.13 -1.44
C HIS A 164 -24.07 -7.32 -1.39
N PRO A 165 -24.60 -8.06 -0.39
CA PRO A 165 -26.03 -8.33 -0.28
C PRO A 165 -26.84 -7.02 -0.25
N ASN A 166 -27.84 -6.92 -1.12
CA ASN A 166 -28.65 -5.71 -1.28
C ASN A 166 -27.81 -4.43 -1.52
N GLY A 167 -26.65 -4.56 -2.19
CA GLY A 167 -25.74 -3.46 -2.50
C GLY A 167 -24.90 -2.95 -1.33
N ARG A 168 -24.89 -3.66 -0.19
CA ARG A 168 -24.08 -3.28 0.99
C ARG A 168 -22.83 -4.15 1.07
N PRO A 169 -21.61 -3.58 1.14
CA PRO A 169 -20.41 -4.35 1.34
C PRO A 169 -20.52 -5.27 2.56
N HIS A 170 -20.05 -6.51 2.41
CA HIS A 170 -19.87 -7.48 3.48
C HIS A 170 -18.55 -8.23 3.27
N PHE A 171 -17.75 -8.29 4.32
CA PHE A 171 -16.43 -8.91 4.32
C PHE A 171 -16.38 -10.06 5.32
N GLU A 172 -15.69 -11.14 4.94
CA GLU A 172 -15.32 -12.23 5.83
C GLU A 172 -13.84 -12.60 5.66
N GLN A 173 -13.12 -12.80 6.77
CA GLN A 173 -11.85 -13.51 6.81
C GLN A 173 -12.06 -14.90 7.41
N ALA A 174 -11.45 -15.91 6.80
CA ALA A 174 -11.39 -17.25 7.35
C ALA A 174 -9.98 -17.86 7.27
N PHE A 175 -9.67 -18.75 8.23
CA PHE A 175 -8.43 -19.53 8.25
C PHE A 175 -8.71 -20.99 7.93
N SER A 176 -7.79 -21.62 7.22
CA SER A 176 -7.77 -23.06 6.99
C SER A 176 -6.40 -23.64 7.36
N ILE A 177 -6.42 -24.78 8.05
CA ILE A 177 -5.23 -25.59 8.39
C ILE A 177 -5.16 -26.90 7.60
N ASP A 178 -6.16 -27.18 6.74
CA ASP A 178 -6.34 -28.43 6.01
C ASP A 178 -6.41 -28.21 4.49
N HIS A 179 -5.65 -27.21 4.02
CA HIS A 179 -5.53 -26.83 2.61
C HIS A 179 -6.87 -26.43 1.96
N GLY A 180 -7.68 -25.68 2.70
CA GLY A 180 -8.94 -25.11 2.21
C GLY A 180 -10.14 -26.05 2.26
N LYS A 181 -10.02 -27.24 2.87
CA LYS A 181 -11.15 -28.18 3.02
C LYS A 181 -12.14 -27.68 4.06
N LYS A 182 -11.66 -27.09 5.14
CA LYS A 182 -12.47 -26.45 6.20
C LYS A 182 -11.96 -25.04 6.45
N TRP A 183 -12.90 -24.19 6.85
CA TRP A 183 -12.68 -22.78 7.08
C TRP A 183 -13.26 -22.37 8.43
N GLU A 184 -12.45 -21.71 9.26
CA GLU A 184 -12.91 -21.01 10.45
C GLU A 184 -13.02 -19.52 10.12
N THR A 185 -14.24 -19.04 9.86
CA THR A 185 -14.51 -17.60 9.77
C THR A 185 -14.18 -16.98 11.12
N ASN A 186 -13.26 -16.03 11.12
CA ASN A 186 -12.69 -15.44 12.33
C ASN A 186 -12.73 -13.91 12.34
N TRP A 187 -13.23 -13.30 11.28
CA TRP A 187 -13.53 -11.88 11.20
C TRP A 187 -14.67 -11.67 10.19
N THR A 188 -15.72 -10.93 10.56
CA THR A 188 -16.70 -10.37 9.63
C THR A 188 -16.78 -8.85 9.75
N THR A 189 -17.09 -8.15 8.65
CA THR A 189 -17.39 -6.71 8.66
C THR A 189 -18.63 -6.41 7.85
N ASP A 190 -19.56 -5.70 8.48
CA ASP A 190 -20.74 -5.13 7.83
C ASP A 190 -20.62 -3.61 7.70
N TYR A 191 -21.08 -3.06 6.59
CA TYR A 191 -20.91 -1.65 6.24
C TYR A 191 -22.26 -0.94 6.12
N THR A 192 -22.36 0.23 6.76
CA THR A 192 -23.51 1.13 6.63
C THR A 192 -23.06 2.45 6.03
N ARG A 193 -23.59 2.80 4.85
CA ARG A 193 -23.20 4.02 4.14
C ARG A 193 -23.56 5.25 4.97
N VAL A 194 -22.66 6.22 5.03
CA VAL A 194 -22.90 7.52 5.67
C VAL A 194 -22.46 8.65 4.76
N ALA A 195 -22.83 9.89 5.13
CA ALA A 195 -22.39 11.07 4.41
C ALA A 195 -20.84 11.15 4.38
N PRO A 196 -20.25 11.68 3.31
CA PRO A 196 -18.80 11.82 3.21
C PRO A 196 -18.23 12.60 4.40
N SER A 197 -17.21 12.05 5.06
CA SER A 197 -16.42 12.83 6.02
C SER A 197 -15.22 13.47 5.30
N THR A 198 -15.12 14.80 5.34
CA THR A 198 -13.94 15.52 4.84
C THR A 198 -12.71 15.28 5.72
N LYS A 199 -12.92 14.83 6.95
CA LYS A 199 -11.88 14.44 7.90
C LYS A 199 -11.62 12.95 7.73
N GLY A 200 -10.35 12.58 7.51
CA GLY A 200 -9.90 11.21 7.75
C GLY A 200 -10.25 10.81 9.18
N VAL A 201 -10.32 9.51 9.46
CA VAL A 201 -10.78 8.99 10.75
C VAL A 201 -9.82 9.37 11.90
N TRP A 202 -8.70 9.99 11.56
CA TRP A 202 -7.59 10.34 12.42
C TRP A 202 -6.99 11.71 12.08
N ASN A 203 -7.08 12.65 13.02
CA ASN A 203 -6.50 14.00 12.89
C ASN A 203 -5.68 14.42 14.13
N THR A 204 -5.21 13.48 14.96
CA THR A 204 -4.38 13.85 16.10
C THR A 204 -2.97 14.20 15.59
N VAL A 205 -2.69 15.49 15.50
CA VAL A 205 -1.37 16.04 15.12
C VAL A 205 -0.38 15.60 16.19
N ALA A 206 0.55 14.71 15.84
CA ALA A 206 1.66 14.37 16.71
C ALA A 206 2.62 15.57 16.81
N ALA A 207 3.51 15.58 17.81
CA ALA A 207 4.65 16.50 17.82
C ALA A 207 5.40 16.38 16.48
N HIS A 208 6.05 17.47 16.02
CA HIS A 208 6.94 17.49 14.85
C HIS A 208 8.03 16.41 15.00
N ASP A 209 7.74 15.19 14.54
CA ASP A 209 8.63 14.03 14.53
C ASP A 209 9.10 13.70 13.10
N GLY A 210 8.64 14.47 12.11
CA GLY A 210 8.93 14.32 10.68
C GLY A 210 7.80 13.66 9.87
N HIS A 211 6.66 13.34 10.49
CA HIS A 211 5.48 12.78 9.79
C HIS A 211 4.79 13.73 8.81
N ASP A 212 5.13 15.02 8.82
CA ASP A 212 4.59 16.09 7.99
C ASP A 212 5.53 16.47 6.84
N GLY A 213 6.64 15.73 6.67
CA GLY A 213 7.66 16.04 5.67
C GLY A 213 7.15 16.09 4.24
N PHE A 214 6.01 15.46 3.92
CA PHE A 214 5.39 15.48 2.59
C PHE A 214 4.18 16.42 2.46
N ASP A 215 3.83 17.20 3.48
CA ASP A 215 2.61 18.02 3.48
C ASP A 215 2.56 19.02 2.32
N PHE A 216 3.73 19.50 1.88
CA PHE A 216 3.87 20.39 0.72
C PHE A 216 3.39 19.76 -0.61
N LEU A 217 3.26 18.43 -0.69
CA LEU A 217 2.75 17.71 -1.85
C LEU A 217 1.23 17.66 -1.92
N PHE A 218 0.50 17.92 -0.84
CA PHE A 218 -0.94 17.67 -0.82
C PHE A 218 -1.70 18.59 -1.79
N GLY A 219 -2.57 17.98 -2.61
CA GLY A 219 -3.39 18.69 -3.59
C GLY A 219 -3.25 18.14 -5.01
N THR A 220 -3.69 18.96 -5.97
CA THR A 220 -3.73 18.62 -7.40
C THR A 220 -2.72 19.47 -8.16
N TRP A 221 -1.97 18.82 -9.05
CA TRP A 221 -0.83 19.39 -9.73
C TRP A 221 -0.84 19.02 -11.22
N LYS A 222 -0.35 19.94 -12.06
CA LYS A 222 0.26 19.59 -13.33
C LYS A 222 1.71 19.23 -13.08
N THR A 223 2.23 18.25 -13.81
CA THR A 223 3.61 17.80 -13.68
C THR A 223 4.33 17.88 -15.02
N HIS A 224 5.56 18.38 -14.99
CA HIS A 224 6.48 18.35 -16.12
C HIS A 224 7.66 17.46 -15.78
N TYR A 225 7.88 16.43 -16.57
CA TYR A 225 8.90 15.41 -16.35
C TYR A 225 10.00 15.54 -17.38
N MET A 226 11.25 15.39 -16.95
CA MET A 226 12.38 15.16 -17.85
C MET A 226 13.01 13.82 -17.50
N ARG A 227 13.25 12.97 -18.49
CA ARG A 227 13.90 11.66 -18.30
C ARG A 227 15.03 11.43 -19.28
N LEU A 228 16.13 10.83 -18.83
CA LEU A 228 17.19 10.37 -19.71
C LEU A 228 16.72 9.19 -20.56
N ARG A 229 17.05 9.19 -21.86
CA ARG A 229 16.77 8.03 -22.72
C ARG A 229 17.54 6.78 -22.32
N LYS A 230 18.77 6.96 -21.85
CA LYS A 230 19.66 5.87 -21.40
C LYS A 230 20.40 6.32 -20.16
N ALA A 231 20.20 5.61 -19.05
CA ALA A 231 20.94 5.84 -17.80
C ALA A 231 22.24 5.02 -17.76
N LEU A 232 23.23 5.54 -17.04
CA LEU A 232 24.53 4.96 -16.73
C LEU A 232 25.44 4.71 -17.94
N VAL A 233 25.30 5.56 -18.95
CA VAL A 233 26.10 5.51 -20.19
C VAL A 233 26.71 6.88 -20.56
N GLY A 234 26.64 7.87 -19.66
CA GLY A 234 27.08 9.24 -19.94
C GLY A 234 26.19 9.97 -20.94
N SER A 235 24.89 9.62 -20.98
CA SER A 235 23.94 10.23 -21.90
C SER A 235 23.56 11.64 -21.43
N HIS A 236 23.44 12.57 -22.37
CA HIS A 236 22.82 13.88 -22.16
C HIS A 236 21.54 14.06 -22.98
N ASP A 237 21.03 12.97 -23.57
CA ASP A 237 19.78 12.95 -24.33
C ASP A 237 18.58 12.76 -23.38
N TRP A 238 17.89 13.87 -23.14
CA TRP A 238 16.68 13.96 -22.32
C TRP A 238 15.44 14.09 -23.19
N TYR A 239 14.33 13.55 -22.71
CA TYR A 239 13.02 13.79 -23.30
C TYR A 239 12.02 14.23 -22.25
N ALA A 240 11.09 15.09 -22.69
CA ALA A 240 10.03 15.63 -21.87
C ALA A 240 8.78 14.74 -21.89
N CYS A 241 8.08 14.72 -20.77
CA CYS A 241 6.73 14.20 -20.63
C CYS A 241 5.92 15.17 -19.78
N ASP A 242 4.60 15.13 -19.91
CA ASP A 242 3.69 15.94 -19.09
C ASP A 242 2.62 15.07 -18.46
N GLY A 243 2.03 15.54 -17.36
CA GLY A 243 0.96 14.81 -16.71
C GLY A 243 0.28 15.57 -15.59
N THR A 244 -0.42 14.81 -14.76
CA THR A 244 -1.12 15.31 -13.58
C THR A 244 -0.82 14.43 -12.38
N ALA A 245 -0.92 15.02 -11.20
CA ALA A 245 -0.79 14.30 -9.94
C ALA A 245 -1.81 14.81 -8.93
N VAL A 246 -2.44 13.91 -8.19
CA VAL A 246 -3.29 14.21 -7.05
C VAL A 246 -2.78 13.48 -5.84
N VAL A 247 -2.35 14.23 -4.83
CA VAL A 247 -1.82 13.69 -3.58
C VAL A 247 -2.83 13.89 -2.47
N ARG A 248 -3.26 12.79 -1.85
CA ARG A 248 -4.25 12.79 -0.77
C ARG A 248 -3.63 12.22 0.52
N PRO A 249 -3.67 12.95 1.64
CA PRO A 249 -3.23 12.43 2.92
C PRO A 249 -4.28 11.48 3.53
N PHE A 250 -3.79 10.61 4.40
CA PHE A 250 -4.56 9.80 5.34
C PHE A 250 -3.77 9.66 6.65
N TRP A 251 -4.37 9.10 7.71
CA TRP A 251 -3.76 9.00 9.04
C TRP A 251 -3.13 10.33 9.54
N GLY A 252 -3.84 11.44 9.36
CA GLY A 252 -3.36 12.76 9.80
C GLY A 252 -2.05 13.21 9.15
N GLY A 253 -1.76 12.78 7.91
CA GLY A 253 -0.55 13.14 7.17
C GLY A 253 0.57 12.10 7.26
N SER A 254 0.54 11.20 8.25
CA SER A 254 1.52 10.10 8.39
C SER A 254 1.45 9.05 7.27
N GLY A 255 0.47 9.16 6.38
CA GLY A 255 0.42 8.44 5.12
C GLY A 255 -0.13 9.32 4.01
N ASN A 256 0.33 9.14 2.78
CA ASN A 256 -0.30 9.75 1.61
C ASN A 256 -0.22 8.86 0.38
N LEU A 257 -1.16 9.09 -0.54
CA LEU A 257 -1.21 8.44 -1.84
C LEU A 257 -1.20 9.51 -2.94
N GLU A 258 -0.22 9.44 -3.82
CA GLU A 258 -0.18 10.20 -5.07
C GLU A 258 -0.69 9.32 -6.21
N ASP A 259 -1.83 9.69 -6.80
CA ASP A 259 -2.35 9.12 -8.05
C ASP A 259 -2.01 10.10 -9.19
N GLY A 260 -1.31 9.63 -10.21
CA GLY A 260 -0.87 10.49 -11.29
C GLY A 260 -0.69 9.78 -12.61
N ASP A 261 -0.57 10.57 -13.66
CA ASP A 261 -0.24 10.11 -14.99
C ASP A 261 0.96 10.83 -15.57
N LEU A 262 1.57 10.21 -16.57
CA LEU A 262 2.61 10.82 -17.40
C LEU A 262 2.42 10.38 -18.86
N ARG A 263 2.59 11.34 -19.77
CA ARG A 263 2.42 11.21 -21.22
C ARG A 263 3.69 11.70 -21.88
N CYS A 264 4.38 10.83 -22.59
CA CYS A 264 5.63 11.13 -23.28
C CYS A 264 5.40 11.12 -24.80
N PRO A 265 5.22 12.29 -25.45
CA PRO A 265 4.94 12.35 -26.89
C PRO A 265 6.02 11.69 -27.73
N SER A 266 7.28 11.86 -27.34
CA SER A 266 8.45 11.33 -28.09
C SER A 266 8.57 9.80 -28.09
N SER A 267 7.79 9.10 -27.27
CA SER A 267 7.81 7.63 -27.17
C SER A 267 6.41 7.01 -27.20
N SER A 268 5.36 7.81 -27.45
CA SER A 268 3.94 7.42 -27.33
C SER A 268 3.61 6.70 -26.01
N GLN A 269 4.38 6.95 -24.95
CA GLN A 269 4.26 6.25 -23.69
C GLN A 269 3.23 6.96 -22.81
N TYR A 270 2.29 6.17 -22.28
CA TYR A 270 1.37 6.59 -21.23
C TYR A 270 1.51 5.68 -20.02
N ILE A 271 1.70 6.26 -18.83
CA ILE A 271 1.74 5.52 -17.57
C ILE A 271 0.76 6.18 -16.61
N ARG A 272 -0.09 5.36 -15.98
CA ARG A 272 -0.76 5.71 -14.73
C ARG A 272 0.01 5.07 -13.58
N GLY A 273 0.48 5.92 -12.68
CA GLY A 273 1.33 5.57 -11.56
C GLY A 273 0.66 5.86 -10.24
N VAL A 274 1.15 5.22 -9.18
CA VAL A 274 0.78 5.57 -7.81
C VAL A 274 2.03 5.52 -6.94
N THR A 275 2.15 6.48 -6.02
CA THR A 275 3.14 6.41 -4.94
C THR A 275 2.42 6.40 -3.60
N LEU A 276 2.53 5.30 -2.86
CA LEU A 276 2.11 5.21 -1.47
C LEU A 276 3.30 5.57 -0.58
N ARG A 277 3.09 6.52 0.33
CA ARG A 277 4.11 6.95 1.30
C ARG A 277 3.60 6.69 2.70
N LEU A 278 4.40 5.99 3.51
CA LEU A 278 4.07 5.64 4.90
C LEU A 278 5.19 6.10 5.83
N TYR A 279 4.84 6.77 6.92
CA TYR A 279 5.77 7.18 7.96
C TYR A 279 5.77 6.17 9.11
N ASP A 280 6.95 5.66 9.44
CA ASP A 280 7.20 4.82 10.61
C ASP A 280 7.62 5.69 11.81
N PRO A 281 6.77 5.81 12.85
CA PRO A 281 7.09 6.62 14.03
C PRO A 281 8.21 6.03 14.89
N THR A 282 8.53 4.74 14.74
CA THR A 282 9.58 4.07 15.51
C THR A 282 10.95 4.46 14.99
N THR A 283 11.14 4.33 13.67
CA THR A 283 12.42 4.68 13.02
C THR A 283 12.50 6.15 12.63
N ARG A 284 11.36 6.87 12.66
CA ARG A 284 11.18 8.24 12.17
C ARG A 284 11.56 8.40 10.70
N ARG A 285 11.27 7.38 9.90
CA ARG A 285 11.56 7.33 8.47
C ARG A 285 10.28 7.14 7.68
N TRP A 286 10.36 7.57 6.44
CA TRP A 286 9.34 7.32 5.43
C TRP A 286 9.76 6.14 4.56
N ALA A 287 8.78 5.34 4.15
CA ALA A 287 8.88 4.33 3.11
C ALA A 287 7.97 4.73 1.94
N LEU A 288 8.52 4.76 0.72
CA LEU A 288 7.79 5.08 -0.51
C LEU A 288 7.70 3.83 -1.39
N TYR A 289 6.48 3.48 -1.78
CA TYR A 289 6.14 2.33 -2.60
C TYR A 289 5.52 2.80 -3.92
N TRP A 290 6.11 2.37 -5.03
CA TRP A 290 5.65 2.72 -6.37
C TRP A 290 4.80 1.61 -6.98
N GLY A 291 3.79 1.99 -7.76
CA GLY A 291 2.97 1.07 -8.53
C GLY A 291 2.53 1.67 -9.86
N THR A 292 2.09 0.82 -10.78
CA THR A 292 1.47 1.26 -12.04
C THR A 292 0.20 0.49 -12.31
N GLN A 293 -0.76 1.09 -13.00
CA GLN A 293 -2.02 0.41 -13.36
C GLN A 293 -1.79 -0.91 -14.11
N LYS A 294 -0.68 -1.02 -14.85
CA LYS A 294 -0.30 -2.23 -15.59
C LYS A 294 0.17 -3.37 -14.68
N ASN A 295 0.89 -3.06 -13.60
CA ASN A 295 1.61 -4.06 -12.80
C ASN A 295 1.12 -4.14 -11.33
N GLY A 296 0.20 -3.28 -10.90
CA GLY A 296 -0.17 -3.11 -9.49
C GLY A 296 0.91 -2.41 -8.67
N LEU A 297 0.80 -2.51 -7.34
CA LEU A 297 1.77 -1.96 -6.39
C LEU A 297 2.99 -2.88 -6.28
N ALA A 298 4.20 -2.34 -6.47
CA ALA A 298 5.45 -3.08 -6.29
C ALA A 298 5.97 -2.87 -4.86
N LEU A 299 5.82 -3.89 -4.02
CA LEU A 299 6.37 -3.89 -2.65
C LEU A 299 7.73 -4.58 -2.56
N GLY A 300 8.60 -4.35 -3.55
CA GLY A 300 10.03 -4.63 -3.39
C GLY A 300 10.64 -3.75 -2.29
N SER A 301 11.96 -3.60 -2.26
CA SER A 301 12.64 -2.68 -1.33
C SER A 301 12.10 -1.25 -1.51
N PRO A 302 11.32 -0.71 -0.55
CA PRO A 302 10.82 0.66 -0.67
C PRO A 302 11.96 1.64 -0.62
N GLN A 303 11.73 2.82 -1.18
CA GLN A 303 12.63 3.95 -0.99
C GLN A 303 12.47 4.45 0.44
N VAL A 304 13.53 4.32 1.25
CA VAL A 304 13.50 4.68 2.68
C VAL A 304 14.36 5.90 2.93
N GLY A 305 13.84 6.86 3.70
CA GLY A 305 14.51 8.14 3.90
C GLY A 305 13.87 9.05 4.93
N THR A 306 14.42 10.26 5.05
CA THR A 306 13.99 11.31 5.99
C THR A 306 14.17 12.68 5.34
N PHE A 307 13.48 13.68 5.88
CA PHE A 307 13.73 15.09 5.55
C PHE A 307 14.81 15.67 6.47
N GLY A 308 15.77 16.38 5.89
CA GLY A 308 16.77 17.15 6.61
C GLY A 308 16.23 18.51 7.07
N ALA A 309 17.01 19.23 7.89
CA ALA A 309 16.64 20.54 8.43
C ALA A 309 16.43 21.63 7.35
N ASN A 310 16.97 21.44 6.15
CA ASN A 310 16.77 22.31 4.99
C ASN A 310 15.48 21.99 4.20
N GLY A 311 14.64 21.08 4.68
CA GLY A 311 13.41 20.66 4.01
C GLY A 311 13.60 19.75 2.79
N VAL A 312 14.83 19.26 2.56
CA VAL A 312 15.12 18.30 1.49
C VAL A 312 14.99 16.88 2.04
N GLY A 313 14.22 16.04 1.35
CA GLY A 313 14.10 14.62 1.63
C GLY A 313 14.98 13.79 0.71
N ASP A 314 15.77 12.88 1.26
CA ASP A 314 16.58 11.92 0.54
C ASP A 314 16.15 10.49 0.92
N PHE A 315 15.80 9.68 -0.08
CA PHE A 315 15.31 8.30 0.09
C PHE A 315 16.10 7.39 -0.83
N VAL A 316 16.51 6.22 -0.34
CA VAL A 316 17.37 5.30 -1.09
C VAL A 316 16.84 3.88 -0.99
N ALA A 317 16.95 3.14 -2.10
CA ALA A 317 16.73 1.69 -2.14
C ALA A 317 17.73 1.02 -3.10
N PRO A 318 18.10 -0.25 -2.86
CA PRO A 318 18.78 -1.07 -3.84
C PRO A 318 17.81 -1.47 -4.98
N ASP A 319 18.33 -1.55 -6.19
CA ASP A 319 17.61 -2.04 -7.38
C ASP A 319 18.58 -2.70 -8.36
N THR A 320 18.10 -3.09 -9.54
CA THR A 320 18.90 -3.60 -10.65
C THR A 320 18.63 -2.81 -11.93
N TRP A 321 19.68 -2.55 -12.69
CA TRP A 321 19.61 -1.92 -14.01
C TRP A 321 20.42 -2.73 -15.02
N GLY A 322 19.77 -3.20 -16.09
CA GLY A 322 20.40 -4.12 -17.04
C GLY A 322 20.95 -5.40 -16.38
N GLY A 323 20.27 -5.89 -15.33
CA GLY A 323 20.70 -7.07 -14.56
C GLY A 323 21.84 -6.82 -13.57
N LYS A 324 22.36 -5.59 -13.45
CA LYS A 324 23.42 -5.23 -12.51
C LYS A 324 22.85 -4.51 -11.30
N PRO A 325 23.31 -4.81 -10.06
CA PRO A 325 22.89 -4.07 -8.87
C PRO A 325 23.25 -2.58 -8.97
N ILE A 326 22.33 -1.73 -8.53
CA ILE A 326 22.50 -0.28 -8.39
C ILE A 326 21.87 0.20 -7.09
N LEU A 327 22.18 1.43 -6.68
CA LEU A 327 21.34 2.19 -5.77
C LEU A 327 20.50 3.19 -6.57
N VAL A 328 19.25 3.36 -6.15
CA VAL A 328 18.35 4.39 -6.66
C VAL A 328 18.07 5.36 -5.52
N ARG A 329 18.20 6.67 -5.78
CA ARG A 329 17.88 7.74 -4.84
C ARG A 329 16.72 8.56 -5.36
N TYR A 330 15.74 8.80 -4.51
CA TYR A 330 14.70 9.80 -4.68
C TYR A 330 15.05 11.02 -3.84
N ARG A 331 15.00 12.19 -4.44
CA ARG A 331 15.19 13.47 -3.74
C ARG A 331 13.95 14.33 -3.92
N TRP A 332 13.41 14.81 -2.81
CA TRP A 332 12.27 15.70 -2.76
C TRP A 332 12.66 17.03 -2.15
N ALA A 333 12.25 18.12 -2.78
CA ALA A 333 12.49 19.48 -2.30
C ALA A 333 11.35 20.41 -2.74
N GLN A 334 11.37 21.65 -2.26
CA GLN A 334 10.56 22.73 -2.82
C GLN A 334 11.46 23.66 -3.64
N ARG A 335 11.00 24.03 -4.84
CA ARG A 335 11.61 25.02 -5.72
C ARG A 335 10.59 26.14 -5.96
N ASN A 336 10.91 27.35 -5.50
CA ASN A 336 10.00 28.50 -5.57
C ASN A 336 8.61 28.23 -4.98
N GLY A 337 8.54 27.48 -3.87
CA GLY A 337 7.29 27.11 -3.20
C GLY A 337 6.50 25.97 -3.86
N ASN A 338 6.99 25.40 -4.96
CA ASN A 338 6.38 24.23 -5.60
C ASN A 338 7.22 22.97 -5.36
N PRO A 339 6.61 21.78 -5.32
CA PRO A 339 7.34 20.52 -5.24
C PRO A 339 8.30 20.31 -6.43
N HIS A 340 9.45 19.75 -6.13
CA HIS A 340 10.44 19.27 -7.10
C HIS A 340 10.95 17.89 -6.69
N TYR A 341 11.05 16.99 -7.66
CA TYR A 341 11.50 15.62 -7.49
C TYR A 341 12.67 15.31 -8.42
N GLU A 342 13.64 14.54 -7.93
CA GLU A 342 14.72 13.96 -8.73
C GLU A 342 14.89 12.47 -8.43
N GLN A 343 15.13 11.68 -9.48
CA GLN A 343 15.68 10.32 -9.36
C GLN A 343 17.12 10.30 -9.84
N ALA A 344 17.99 9.63 -9.09
CA ALA A 344 19.36 9.35 -9.51
C ALA A 344 19.73 7.88 -9.32
N PHE A 345 20.58 7.37 -10.21
CA PHE A 345 21.16 6.03 -10.11
C PHE A 345 22.62 6.11 -9.71
N SER A 346 23.07 5.12 -8.96
CA SER A 346 24.47 4.91 -8.62
C SER A 346 24.89 3.47 -8.88
N ALA A 347 25.93 3.30 -9.68
CA ALA A 347 26.54 2.00 -9.98
C ALA A 347 27.75 1.67 -9.08
N ASP A 348 28.15 2.58 -8.20
CA ASP A 348 29.37 2.51 -7.39
C ASP A 348 29.10 2.61 -5.88
N HIS A 349 27.95 2.08 -5.46
CA HIS A 349 27.50 2.05 -4.06
C HIS A 349 27.34 3.44 -3.42
N GLY A 350 26.88 4.42 -4.21
CA GLY A 350 26.51 5.75 -3.75
C GLY A 350 27.63 6.77 -3.76
N LYS A 351 28.81 6.46 -4.33
CA LYS A 351 29.93 7.42 -4.45
C LYS A 351 29.63 8.48 -5.50
N THR A 352 29.05 8.08 -6.63
CA THR A 352 28.58 8.98 -7.68
C THR A 352 27.11 8.71 -8.01
N TRP A 353 26.43 9.75 -8.49
CA TRP A 353 24.99 9.72 -8.79
C TRP A 353 24.73 10.37 -10.13
N GLU A 354 24.02 9.66 -11.02
CA GLU A 354 23.54 10.20 -12.29
C GLU A 354 22.03 10.46 -12.18
N THR A 355 21.65 11.74 -12.11
CA THR A 355 20.23 12.15 -12.19
C THR A 355 19.69 11.78 -13.55
N ASN A 356 18.64 10.96 -13.58
CA ASN A 356 18.07 10.41 -14.80
C ASN A 356 16.57 10.68 -14.94
N TRP A 357 15.96 11.31 -13.93
CA TRP A 357 14.57 11.76 -13.93
C TRP A 357 14.47 13.03 -13.09
N THR A 358 13.75 14.04 -13.57
CA THR A 358 13.29 15.17 -12.75
C THR A 358 11.81 15.42 -12.95
N THR A 359 11.14 16.01 -11.96
CA THR A 359 9.73 16.40 -12.07
C THR A 359 9.48 17.70 -11.34
N ASP A 360 8.96 18.68 -12.07
CA ASP A 360 8.47 19.93 -11.53
C ASP A 360 6.94 19.90 -11.43
N TYR A 361 6.42 20.32 -10.28
CA TYR A 361 4.99 20.38 -10.01
C TYR A 361 4.51 21.82 -10.13
N THR A 362 3.34 22.03 -10.74
CA THR A 362 2.66 23.33 -10.78
C THR A 362 1.24 23.17 -10.27
N ARG A 363 0.87 23.92 -9.23
CA ARG A 363 -0.43 23.78 -8.59
C ARG A 363 -1.55 24.07 -9.58
N VAL A 364 -2.57 23.21 -9.59
CA VAL A 364 -3.83 23.51 -10.28
C VAL A 364 -4.64 24.42 -9.36
N GLY A 365 -4.86 25.66 -9.78
CA GLY A 365 -5.74 26.58 -9.05
C GLY A 365 -7.16 26.02 -8.95
N PRO A 366 -7.99 26.50 -8.01
CA PRO A 366 -9.40 26.12 -7.96
C PRO A 366 -10.02 26.42 -9.33
N SER A 367 -10.64 25.42 -9.95
CA SER A 367 -11.39 25.63 -11.17
C SER A 367 -12.48 26.65 -10.89
N THR A 368 -12.38 27.84 -11.47
CA THR A 368 -13.53 28.74 -11.59
C THR A 368 -14.52 28.03 -12.51
N SER A 369 -15.49 27.33 -11.92
CA SER A 369 -16.66 26.87 -12.66
C SER A 369 -17.36 28.11 -13.20
N SER A 370 -17.20 28.38 -14.49
CA SER A 370 -18.04 29.34 -15.19
C SER A 370 -19.45 28.74 -15.28
N GLY A 371 -20.38 29.43 -14.62
CA GLY A 371 -21.83 29.54 -14.84
C GLY A 371 -22.57 28.39 -15.52
#